data_AF-A0AAU9Y2L9-F1
#
_entry.id   AF-A0AAU9Y2L9-F1
#
_cell.length_a   1.000
_cell.length_b   1.000
_cell.length_c   1.000
_cell.angle_alpha   90.00
_cell.angle_beta   90.00
_cell.angle_gamma   90.00
#
_symmetry.space_group_name_H-M   'P 1'
#
loop_
_entity.id
_entity.type
_entity.pdbx_description
1 polymer ?
#
loop_
_entity_poly.entity_id
_entity_poly.type
_entity_poly.pdbx_seq_one_letter_code
_entity_poly.pdbx_strand_id
1 'polypeptide(L)'
;MTTNLLYGNCRKTWPKAWCAFANICGDISCAIWFVVLVPQIWKNWKRRSVEGLSILWATANFTASLANVFFAFSVALPVYIKILAVYMPILEFSILLQFCYTLSTLCR
;
A
#
# COMPACT_ATOMS: atom_id res chain seq x y z
N MET A 1 5.79 -9.26 28.01
CA MET A 1 7.08 -8.67 27.61
C MET A 1 6.75 -7.48 26.70
N THR A 2 6.66 -6.27 27.25
CA THR A 2 6.41 -5.04 26.49
C THR A 2 7.68 -4.67 25.73
N THR A 3 7.88 -5.27 24.56
CA THR A 3 8.93 -4.83 23.64
C THR A 3 8.54 -3.45 23.16
N ASN A 4 9.32 -2.43 23.53
CA ASN A 4 9.16 -1.08 22.99
C ASN A 4 9.36 -1.16 21.47
N LEU A 5 8.26 -1.24 20.71
CA LEU A 5 8.23 -1.32 19.25
C LEU A 5 9.15 -0.26 18.60
N LEU A 6 9.22 0.91 19.25
CA LEU A 6 10.03 2.07 18.88
C LEU A 6 11.55 1.87 18.94
N TYR A 7 12.05 0.96 19.78
CA TYR A 7 13.49 0.77 20.01
C TYR A 7 14.02 -0.61 19.64
N GLY A 8 13.14 -1.57 19.31
CA GLY A 8 13.53 -2.96 19.04
C GLY A 8 14.46 -3.15 17.85
N ASN A 9 14.35 -2.32 16.81
CA ASN A 9 15.17 -2.38 15.59
C ASN A 9 16.32 -1.36 15.56
N CYS A 10 16.60 -0.72 16.70
CA CYS A 10 17.52 0.40 16.72
C CYS A 10 18.99 -0.04 16.73
N ARG A 11 19.77 0.39 15.73
CA ARG A 11 21.22 0.18 15.73
C ARG A 11 21.85 0.99 16.87
N LYS A 12 22.63 0.32 17.73
CA LYS A 12 23.27 0.91 18.93
C LYS A 12 24.15 2.13 18.64
N THR A 13 24.64 2.28 17.41
CA THR A 13 25.48 3.41 16.96
C THR A 13 24.72 4.71 16.74
N TRP A 14 23.38 4.66 16.59
CA TRP A 14 22.56 5.85 16.30
C TRP A 14 21.97 6.47 17.55
N PRO A 15 21.76 7.80 17.60
CA PRO A 15 21.11 8.43 18.74
C PRO A 15 19.67 7.98 18.82
N LYS A 16 19.23 7.61 20.04
CA LYS A 16 17.91 7.06 20.33
C LYS A 16 16.75 7.92 19.81
N ALA A 17 16.92 9.24 19.71
CA ALA A 17 15.91 10.18 19.21
C ALA A 17 15.61 9.97 17.71
N TRP A 18 16.64 9.84 16.87
CA TRP A 18 16.47 9.65 15.42
C TRP A 18 15.76 8.34 15.08
N CYS A 19 16.03 7.32 15.88
CA CYS A 19 15.46 6.00 15.72
C CYS A 19 13.97 5.96 16.05
N ALA A 20 13.58 6.62 17.15
CA ALA A 20 12.18 6.78 17.51
C ALA A 20 11.44 7.59 16.43
N PHE A 21 12.04 8.69 15.95
CA PHE A 21 11.46 9.50 14.89
C PHE A 21 11.25 8.70 13.59
N ALA A 22 12.24 7.91 13.17
CA ALA A 22 12.16 7.08 11.97
C ALA A 22 11.03 6.03 12.07
N ASN A 23 10.92 5.33 13.20
CA ASN A 23 9.86 4.34 13.41
C ASN A 23 8.47 4.99 13.45
N ILE A 24 8.31 6.13 14.15
CA ILE A 24 7.03 6.85 14.21
C ILE A 24 6.62 7.33 12.80
N CYS A 25 7.55 7.92 12.04
CA CYS A 25 7.28 8.36 10.68
C CYS A 25 6.92 7.18 9.76
N GLY A 26 7.59 6.03 9.93
CA GLY A 26 7.31 4.80 9.20
C GLY A 26 5.91 4.26 9.49
N ASP A 27 5.53 4.21 10.76
CA ASP A 27 4.20 3.72 11.18
C ASP A 27 3.07 4.65 10.70
N ILE A 28 3.27 5.98 10.79
CA ILE A 28 2.33 6.98 10.26
C ILE A 28 2.18 6.82 8.74
N SER A 29 3.31 6.68 8.02
CA SER A 29 3.29 6.45 6.58
C SER A 29 2.48 5.19 6.22
N CYS A 30 2.72 4.08 6.93
CA CYS A 30 1.96 2.85 6.74
C CYS A 30 0.45 3.06 6.93
N ALA A 31 0.05 3.80 7.97
CA ALA A 31 -1.36 4.10 8.23
C ALA A 31 -2.01 4.95 7.12
N ILE A 32 -1.30 5.95 6.59
CA ILE A 32 -1.78 6.77 5.49
C ILE A 32 -1.98 5.91 4.24
N TRP A 33 -0.99 5.07 3.94
CA TRP A 33 -1.02 4.15 2.81
C TRP A 33 -2.25 3.23 2.88
N PHE A 34 -2.60 2.67 4.06
CA PHE A 34 -3.80 1.86 4.22
C PHE A 34 -5.09 2.56 3.75
N VAL A 35 -5.20 3.88 3.93
CA VAL A 35 -6.44 4.62 3.65
C VAL A 35 -6.43 5.25 2.25
N VAL A 36 -5.28 5.53 1.66
CA VAL A 36 -5.18 6.43 0.49
C VAL A 36 -5.94 5.93 -0.76
N LEU A 37 -5.97 4.63 -1.02
CA LEU A 37 -6.68 4.05 -2.19
C LEU A 37 -8.19 3.87 -1.95
N VAL A 38 -8.64 3.73 -0.70
CA VAL A 38 -10.03 3.48 -0.34
C VAL A 38 -11.01 4.57 -0.83
N PRO A 39 -10.76 5.88 -0.61
CA PRO A 39 -11.68 6.92 -1.06
C PRO A 39 -11.72 7.02 -2.60
N GLN A 40 -10.65 6.65 -3.29
CA GLN A 40 -10.61 6.61 -4.75
C GLN A 40 -11.52 5.50 -5.28
N ILE A 41 -11.40 4.29 -4.74
CA ILE A 41 -12.25 3.13 -5.07
C ILE A 41 -13.72 3.46 -4.83
N TRP A 42 -14.02 4.11 -3.70
CA TRP A 42 -15.39 4.47 -3.35
C TRP A 42 -15.99 5.52 -4.30
N LYS A 43 -15.21 6.56 -4.66
CA LYS A 43 -15.64 7.56 -5.65
C LYS A 43 -15.89 6.94 -7.03
N ASN A 44 -15.01 6.06 -7.48
CA ASN A 44 -15.17 5.33 -8.74
C ASN A 44 -16.44 4.48 -8.72
N TRP A 45 -16.70 3.78 -7.60
CA TRP A 45 -17.91 2.96 -7.45
C TRP A 45 -19.19 3.80 -7.47
N LYS A 46 -19.19 4.95 -6.78
CA LYS A 46 -20.34 5.87 -6.77
C LYS A 46 -20.61 6.49 -8.14
N ARG A 47 -19.56 6.85 -8.89
CA ARG A 47 -19.68 7.43 -10.24
C ARG A 47 -19.97 6.39 -11.32
N ARG A 48 -19.74 5.09 -11.05
CA ARG A 48 -19.81 3.99 -12.03
C ARG A 48 -18.98 4.21 -13.30
N SER A 49 -18.03 5.14 -13.24
CA SER A 49 -17.16 5.52 -14.34
C SER A 49 -15.76 5.78 -13.79
N VAL A 50 -14.76 5.34 -14.54
CA VAL A 50 -13.34 5.49 -14.24
C VAL A 50 -12.70 6.52 -15.19
N GLU A 51 -13.51 7.41 -15.78
CA GLU A 51 -13.04 8.50 -16.63
C GLU A 51 -12.06 9.42 -15.88
N GLY A 52 -10.86 9.57 -16.46
CA GLY A 52 -9.76 10.37 -15.91
C GLY A 52 -8.69 9.56 -15.15
N LEU A 53 -8.88 8.25 -14.93
CA LEU A 53 -7.84 7.40 -14.34
C LEU A 53 -6.91 6.86 -15.44
N SER A 54 -5.59 7.02 -15.25
CA SER A 54 -4.60 6.45 -16.17
C SER A 54 -4.45 4.95 -15.96
N ILE A 55 -4.78 4.17 -16.99
CA ILE A 55 -4.61 2.70 -16.95
C ILE A 55 -3.14 2.31 -16.82
N LEU A 56 -2.24 3.08 -17.44
CA LEU A 56 -0.80 2.87 -17.38
C LEU A 56 -0.29 3.05 -15.95
N TRP A 57 -0.82 4.03 -15.23
CA TRP A 57 -0.51 4.23 -13.81
C TRP A 57 -1.01 3.05 -12.97
N ALA A 58 -2.24 2.57 -13.20
CA ALA A 58 -2.80 1.46 -12.43
C ALA A 58 -2.05 0.13 -12.66
N THR A 59 -1.69 -0.19 -13.91
CA THR A 59 -0.95 -1.41 -14.25
C THR A 59 0.52 -1.35 -13.80
N ALA A 60 1.15 -0.17 -13.90
CA ALA A 60 2.50 0.04 -13.38
C ALA A 60 2.56 -0.12 -11.85
N ASN A 61 1.60 0.47 -11.11
CA ASN A 61 1.52 0.29 -9.65
C ASN A 61 1.29 -1.16 -9.27
N PHE A 62 0.37 -1.86 -9.94
CA PHE A 62 0.13 -3.28 -9.69
C PHE A 62 1.39 -4.13 -9.89
N THR A 63 2.15 -3.86 -10.96
CA THR A 63 3.42 -4.55 -11.23
C THR A 63 4.47 -4.26 -10.16
N ALA A 64 4.58 -3.00 -9.73
CA ALA A 64 5.49 -2.59 -8.66
C ALA A 64 5.10 -3.23 -7.32
N SER A 65 3.82 -3.32 -7.00
CA SER A 65 3.31 -3.95 -5.78
C SER A 65 3.55 -5.45 -5.75
N LEU A 66 3.48 -6.15 -6.88
CA LEU A 66 3.88 -7.55 -6.97
C LEU A 66 5.37 -7.75 -6.65
N ALA A 67 6.23 -6.88 -7.18
CA ALA A 67 7.65 -6.89 -6.82
C ALA A 67 7.88 -6.59 -5.33
N ASN A 68 7.10 -5.64 -4.77
CA ASN A 68 7.16 -5.29 -3.35
C ASN A 68 6.75 -6.46 -2.44
N VAL A 69 5.70 -7.21 -2.80
CA VAL A 69 5.30 -8.44 -2.10
C VAL A 69 6.46 -9.44 -2.11
N PHE A 70 7.03 -9.73 -3.28
CA PHE A 70 8.13 -10.68 -3.40
C PHE A 70 9.32 -10.30 -2.51
N PHE A 71 9.69 -9.03 -2.49
CA PHE A 71 10.75 -8.51 -1.64
C PHE A 71 10.40 -8.57 -0.15
N ALA A 72 9.17 -8.20 0.23
CA ALA A 72 8.71 -8.22 1.61
C ALA A 72 8.69 -9.63 2.23
N PHE A 73 8.44 -10.67 1.42
CA PHE A 73 8.55 -12.06 1.86
C PHE A 73 10.01 -12.55 1.93
N SER A 74 10.85 -12.08 1.01
CA SER A 74 12.29 -12.45 0.96
C SER A 74 13.10 -11.88 2.13
N VAL A 75 12.65 -10.78 2.73
CA VAL A 75 13.33 -10.11 3.85
C VAL A 75 12.60 -10.35 5.18
N ALA A 76 13.35 -10.44 6.27
CA ALA A 76 12.82 -10.56 7.64
C ALA A 76 12.27 -9.22 8.16
N LEU A 77 11.23 -8.69 7.52
CA LEU A 77 10.52 -7.50 7.95
C LEU A 77 9.48 -7.81 9.05
N PRO A 78 9.09 -6.79 9.85
CA PRO A 78 7.98 -6.90 10.78
C PRO A 78 6.67 -7.37 10.10
N VAL A 79 5.89 -8.17 10.82
CA VAL A 79 4.65 -8.79 10.30
C VAL A 79 3.66 -7.76 9.76
N TYR A 80 3.53 -6.60 10.41
CA TYR A 80 2.60 -5.55 9.99
C TYR A 80 2.92 -4.97 8.59
N ILE A 81 4.21 -4.85 8.23
CA ILE A 81 4.63 -4.39 6.89
C ILE A 81 4.31 -5.44 5.84
N LYS A 82 4.46 -6.73 6.17
CA LYS A 82 4.10 -7.84 5.26
C LYS A 82 2.60 -7.87 4.96
N ILE A 83 1.76 -7.63 5.98
CA ILE A 83 0.31 -7.54 5.81
C ILE A 83 -0.05 -6.37 4.87
N LEU A 84 0.56 -5.19 5.10
CA LEU A 84 0.36 -4.02 4.22
C LEU A 84 0.81 -4.30 2.78
N ALA A 85 1.95 -4.97 2.59
CA ALA A 85 2.48 -5.31 1.29
C ALA A 85 1.52 -6.22 0.48
N VAL A 86 0.76 -7.09 1.14
CA VAL A 86 -0.28 -7.93 0.50
C VAL A 86 -1.59 -7.16 0.30
N TYR A 87 -1.94 -6.28 1.23
CA TYR A 87 -3.17 -5.49 1.16
C TYR A 87 -3.21 -4.53 -0.03
N MET A 88 -2.09 -3.85 -0.32
CA MET A 88 -2.00 -2.88 -1.43
C MET A 88 -2.31 -3.45 -2.82
N PRO A 89 -1.70 -4.55 -3.27
CA PRO A 89 -2.00 -5.12 -4.58
C PRO A 89 -3.45 -5.61 -4.70
N ILE A 90 -4.11 -5.97 -3.59
CA ILE A 90 -5.55 -6.30 -3.60
C ILE A 90 -6.38 -5.06 -3.95
N LEU A 91 -6.05 -3.90 -3.35
CA LEU A 91 -6.74 -2.64 -3.67
C LEU A 91 -6.47 -2.21 -5.12
N GLU A 92 -5.23 -2.32 -5.60
CA GLU A 92 -4.88 -1.98 -6.98
C GLU A 92 -5.57 -2.90 -7.99
N PHE A 93 -5.63 -4.20 -7.69
CA PHE A 93 -6.39 -5.17 -8.47
C PHE A 93 -7.88 -4.81 -8.51
N SER A 94 -8.47 -4.36 -7.38
CA SER A 94 -9.86 -3.93 -7.34
C SER A 94 -10.13 -2.71 -8.24
N ILE A 95 -9.19 -1.77 -8.35
CA ILE A 95 -9.26 -0.61 -9.24
C ILE A 95 -9.16 -1.05 -10.70
N LEU A 96 -8.24 -1.95 -11.03
CA LEU A 96 -8.11 -2.52 -12.38
C LEU A 96 -9.38 -3.26 -12.81
N LEU A 97 -9.99 -3.99 -11.87
CA LEU A 97 -11.25 -4.68 -12.07
C LEU A 97 -12.40 -3.68 -12.34
N GLN A 98 -12.52 -2.59 -11.56
CA GLN A 98 -13.48 -1.50 -11.83
C GLN A 98 -13.29 -0.89 -13.24
N PHE A 99 -12.05 -0.74 -13.68
CA PHE A 99 -11.74 -0.25 -15.03
C PHE A 99 -12.25 -1.23 -16.10
N CYS A 100 -11.96 -2.53 -15.97
CA CYS A 100 -12.40 -3.56 -16.91
C CYS A 100 -13.94 -3.64 -17.00
N TYR A 101 -14.63 -3.54 -15.86
CA TYR A 101 -16.11 -3.49 -15.83
C TYR A 101 -16.67 -2.25 -16.53
N THR A 102 -16.06 -1.09 -16.36
CA THR A 102 -16.51 0.14 -17.02
C THR A 102 -16.29 0.06 -18.53
N LEU A 103 -15.12 -0.43 -18.96
CA LEU A 103 -14.78 -0.59 -20.39
C LEU A 103 -15.70 -1.60 -21.10
N SER A 104 -16.00 -2.73 -20.46
CA SER A 104 -16.92 -3.75 -21.02
C SER A 104 -18.37 -3.25 -21.15
N THR A 105 -18.78 -2.29 -20.32
CA THR A 105 -20.10 -1.64 -20.41
C THR A 105 -20.14 -0.57 -21.51
N LEU A 106 -19.02 0.09 -21.81
CA LEU A 106 -18.89 1.08 -22.89
C LEU A 106 -18.79 0.46 -24.29
N CYS A 107 -18.29 -0.77 -24.39
CA CYS A 107 -18.13 -1.49 -25.66
C CYS A 107 -19.40 -2.27 -26.09
N ARG A 108 -20.49 -2.16 -25.33
CA ARG A 108 -21.82 -2.71 -25.64
C ARG A 108 -22.77 -1.56 -25.94
#